data_AF-A0A7W3QRK2-F1
#
_entry.id   AF-A0A7W3QRK2-F1
#
_cell.length_a   1.000
_cell.length_b   1.000
_cell.length_c   1.000
_cell.angle_alpha   90.00
_cell.angle_beta   90.00
_cell.angle_gamma   90.00
#
_symmetry.space_group_name_H-M   'P 1'
#
loop_
_entity.id
_entity.type
_entity.pdbx_description
1 polymer ?
#
loop_
_entity_poly.entity_id
_entity_poly.type
_entity_poly.pdbx_seq_one_letter_code
_entity_poly.pdbx_strand_id
1 'polypeptide(L)'
;MLTESYRGDLWGAAYLINGGASDDGFDYFRGWLVSQGRAVYEAALADPDSLAAVPKVREAASAGHCLEDGAILSLAWNAYEHKTGEQLPPDNATYSCPNIDSDWDFDNAPETERRLPHLWELFGR
;
A
#
# COMPACT_ATOMS: atom_id res chain seq x y z
N MET A 1 -8.13 -8.61 -4.64
CA MET A 1 -6.87 -8.28 -3.93
C MET A 1 -6.25 -7.03 -4.52
N LEU A 2 -5.34 -7.07 -5.50
CA LEU A 2 -4.67 -5.84 -5.93
C LEU A 2 -5.66 -4.73 -6.36
N THR A 3 -6.65 -4.98 -7.22
CA THR A 3 -7.65 -3.97 -7.59
C THR A 3 -8.40 -3.35 -6.41
N GLU A 4 -8.68 -4.11 -5.34
CA GLU A 4 -9.42 -3.65 -4.15
C GLU A 4 -8.59 -2.68 -3.28
N SER A 5 -7.26 -2.84 -3.28
CA SER A 5 -6.32 -1.91 -2.64
C SER A 5 -6.02 -0.65 -3.44
N TYR A 6 -6.54 -0.52 -4.67
CA TYR A 6 -6.33 0.68 -5.48
C TYR A 6 -7.35 1.76 -5.08
N ARG A 7 -7.13 2.38 -3.92
CA ARG A 7 -8.02 3.39 -3.31
C ARG A 7 -7.23 4.61 -2.84
N GLY A 8 -7.82 5.80 -3.01
CA GLY A 8 -7.19 7.07 -2.63
C GLY A 8 -6.93 7.19 -1.12
N ASP A 9 -7.75 6.56 -0.29
CA ASP A 9 -7.56 6.59 1.16
C ASP A 9 -6.37 5.76 1.64
N LEU A 10 -6.19 4.57 1.06
CA LEU A 10 -5.01 3.75 1.29
C LEU A 10 -3.75 4.42 0.72
N TRP A 11 -3.87 5.15 -0.39
CA TRP A 11 -2.76 5.95 -0.93
C TRP A 11 -2.39 7.07 0.03
N GLY A 12 -3.35 7.78 0.62
CA GLY A 12 -3.08 8.79 1.65
C GLY A 12 -2.27 8.23 2.82
N ALA A 13 -2.58 7.00 3.27
CA ALA A 13 -1.79 6.32 4.30
C ALA A 13 -0.37 5.98 3.82
N ALA A 14 -0.21 5.44 2.61
CA ALA A 14 1.10 5.17 2.03
C ALA A 14 1.93 6.46 1.89
N TYR A 15 1.31 7.55 1.44
CA TYR A 15 1.93 8.86 1.27
C TYR A 15 2.43 9.40 2.62
N LEU A 16 1.61 9.32 3.67
CA LEU A 16 2.00 9.77 5.01
C LEU A 16 3.16 8.92 5.59
N ILE A 17 3.06 7.59 5.49
CA ILE A 17 4.08 6.66 6.03
C ILE A 17 5.43 6.82 5.32
N ASN A 18 5.42 6.93 3.99
CA ASN A 18 6.64 6.99 3.18
C ASN A 18 7.16 8.43 2.98
N GLY A 19 6.42 9.45 3.41
CA GLY A 19 6.74 10.85 3.17
C GLY A 19 6.57 11.28 1.70
N GLY A 20 5.64 10.64 1.01
CA GLY A 20 5.34 10.76 -0.42
C GLY A 20 5.07 9.39 -1.03
N ALA A 21 4.28 9.35 -2.11
CA ALA A 21 4.05 8.12 -2.89
C ALA A 21 3.65 8.48 -4.33
N SER A 22 4.49 8.11 -5.30
CA SER A 22 4.10 8.05 -6.72
C SER A 22 3.23 6.82 -6.99
N ASP A 23 2.68 6.70 -8.20
CA ASP A 23 1.92 5.52 -8.64
C ASP A 23 2.70 4.22 -8.38
N ASP A 24 3.97 4.17 -8.83
CA ASP A 24 4.85 3.01 -8.61
C ASP A 24 5.16 2.78 -7.12
N GLY A 25 5.40 3.86 -6.36
CA GLY A 25 5.64 3.77 -4.91
C GLY A 25 4.42 3.23 -4.17
N PHE A 26 3.22 3.61 -4.59
CA PHE A 26 1.98 3.08 -4.04
C PHE A 26 1.78 1.60 -4.39
N ASP A 27 2.14 1.17 -5.59
CA ASP A 27 2.13 -0.25 -5.97
C ASP A 27 3.10 -1.08 -5.12
N TYR A 28 4.31 -0.57 -4.86
CA TYR A 28 5.26 -1.24 -3.99
C TYR A 28 4.80 -1.29 -2.54
N PHE A 29 4.18 -0.21 -2.04
CA PHE A 29 3.53 -0.21 -0.73
C PHE A 29 2.43 -1.26 -0.65
N ARG A 30 1.61 -1.42 -1.69
CA ARG A 30 0.57 -2.46 -1.75
C ARG A 30 1.16 -3.87 -1.78
N GLY A 31 2.29 -4.07 -2.48
CA GLY A 31 3.07 -5.30 -2.41
C GLY A 31 3.55 -5.61 -0.99
N TRP A 32 4.09 -4.61 -0.30
CA TRP A 32 4.44 -4.72 1.12
C TRP A 32 3.23 -5.03 2.00
N LEU A 33 2.08 -4.41 1.77
CA LEU A 33 0.87 -4.63 2.56
C LEU A 33 0.38 -6.07 2.44
N VAL A 34 0.42 -6.64 1.24
CA VAL A 34 0.11 -8.06 1.00
C VAL A 34 1.03 -8.97 1.82
N SER A 35 2.32 -8.61 1.94
CA SER A 35 3.29 -9.39 2.72
C SER A 35 3.07 -9.34 4.24
N GLN A 36 2.22 -8.44 4.75
CA GLN A 36 1.81 -8.41 6.17
C GLN A 36 0.71 -9.43 6.50
N GLY A 37 0.18 -10.12 5.49
CA GLY A 37 -0.82 -11.15 5.64
C GLY A 37 -2.25 -10.61 5.61
N ARG A 38 -3.20 -11.54 5.42
CA ARG A 38 -4.60 -11.24 5.13
C ARG A 38 -5.28 -10.34 6.15
N ALA A 39 -5.08 -10.59 7.44
CA ALA A 39 -5.76 -9.84 8.49
C ALA A 39 -5.36 -8.35 8.50
N VAL A 40 -4.07 -8.06 8.33
CA VAL A 40 -3.56 -6.69 8.24
C VAL A 40 -4.04 -6.03 6.95
N TYR A 41 -3.97 -6.76 5.84
CA TYR A 41 -4.44 -6.27 4.54
C TYR A 41 -5.92 -5.89 4.57
N GLU A 42 -6.80 -6.78 5.04
CA GLU A 42 -8.25 -6.52 5.12
C GLU A 42 -8.58 -5.39 6.12
N ALA A 43 -7.86 -5.31 7.25
CA ALA A 43 -8.02 -4.23 8.21
C ALA A 43 -7.64 -2.87 7.59
N ALA A 44 -6.51 -2.79 6.88
CA ALA A 44 -6.07 -1.57 6.20
C ALA A 44 -7.01 -1.16 5.06
N LEU A 45 -7.66 -2.11 4.39
CA LEU A 45 -8.71 -1.80 3.41
C LEU A 45 -9.99 -1.27 4.04
N ALA A 46 -10.35 -1.74 5.23
CA ALA A 46 -11.50 -1.24 5.95
C ALA A 46 -11.22 0.14 6.57
N ASP A 47 -10.02 0.31 7.09
CA ASP A 47 -9.54 1.51 7.80
C ASP A 47 -8.02 1.65 7.61
N PRO A 48 -7.55 2.53 6.71
CA PRO A 48 -6.12 2.75 6.49
C PRO A 48 -5.36 3.20 7.74
N ASP A 49 -6.01 3.87 8.69
CA ASP A 49 -5.38 4.36 9.92
C ASP A 49 -5.02 3.21 10.89
N SER A 50 -5.66 2.04 10.72
CA SER A 50 -5.34 0.82 11.46
C SER A 50 -3.88 0.36 11.30
N LEU A 51 -3.19 0.81 10.24
CA LEU A 51 -1.77 0.57 10.01
C LEU A 51 -0.88 1.11 11.14
N ALA A 52 -1.33 2.12 11.89
CA ALA A 52 -0.62 2.62 13.07
C ALA A 52 -0.44 1.56 14.18
N ALA A 53 -1.23 0.48 14.17
CA ALA A 53 -1.10 -0.64 15.09
C ALA A 53 -0.11 -1.72 14.61
N VAL A 54 0.35 -1.67 13.36
CA VAL A 54 1.24 -2.68 12.77
C VAL A 54 2.68 -2.46 13.28
N PRO A 55 3.34 -3.48 13.87
CA PRO A 55 4.69 -3.32 14.44
C PRO A 55 5.72 -2.77 13.45
N LYS A 56 5.69 -3.23 12.19
CA LYS A 56 6.61 -2.75 11.15
C LYS A 56 6.39 -1.28 10.76
N VAL A 57 5.16 -0.77 10.86
CA VAL A 57 4.86 0.66 10.62
C VAL A 57 5.46 1.51 11.73
N ARG A 58 5.33 1.08 12.99
CA ARG A 58 5.93 1.75 14.14
C ARG A 58 7.46 1.74 14.08
N GLU A 59 8.04 0.63 13.64
CA GLU A 59 9.48 0.54 13.38
C GLU A 59 9.91 1.54 12.31
N ALA A 60 9.18 1.61 11.19
CA ALA A 60 9.43 2.57 10.11
C ALA A 60 9.37 4.02 10.59
N ALA A 61 8.40 4.38 11.45
CA ALA A 61 8.32 5.72 12.05
C ALA A 61 9.59 6.08 12.85
N SER A 62 10.17 5.10 13.56
CA SER A 62 11.40 5.32 14.34
C SER A 62 12.69 5.29 13.50
N ALA A 63 12.70 4.52 12.41
CA ALA A 63 13.89 4.28 11.59
C ALA A 63 13.97 5.21 10.36
N GLY A 64 12.85 5.83 9.95
CA GLY A 64 12.76 6.69 8.77
C GLY A 64 12.86 5.93 7.45
N HIS A 65 12.39 4.69 7.40
CA HIS A 65 12.41 3.86 6.19
C HIS A 65 11.05 3.78 5.52
N CYS A 66 11.01 3.75 4.19
CA CYS A 66 9.80 3.51 3.43
C CYS A 66 9.35 2.04 3.52
N LEU A 67 8.05 1.83 3.44
CA LEU A 67 7.43 0.51 3.40
C LEU A 67 7.05 0.18 1.96
N GLU A 68 7.96 -0.49 1.26
CA GLU A 68 7.82 -0.83 -0.16
C GLU A 68 8.38 -2.22 -0.42
N ASP A 69 7.66 -3.04 -1.19
CA ASP A 69 8.12 -4.35 -1.66
C ASP A 69 7.52 -4.68 -3.03
N GLY A 70 8.20 -4.24 -4.09
CA GLY A 70 7.82 -4.56 -5.46
C GLY A 70 8.07 -6.03 -5.85
N ALA A 71 8.90 -6.76 -5.11
CA ALA A 71 9.20 -8.16 -5.45
C ALA A 71 7.97 -9.05 -5.25
N ILE A 72 7.14 -8.75 -4.25
CA ILE A 72 5.87 -9.43 -4.00
C ILE A 72 4.97 -9.40 -5.25
N LEU A 73 4.98 -8.32 -6.03
CA LEU A 73 4.13 -8.16 -7.21
C LEU A 73 4.50 -9.13 -8.35
N SER A 74 5.75 -9.60 -8.39
CA SER A 74 6.23 -10.57 -9.40
C SER A 74 6.29 -12.01 -8.89
N LEU A 75 6.04 -12.26 -7.60
CA LEU A 75 6.20 -13.59 -7.00
C LEU A 75 5.36 -14.67 -7.68
N ALA A 76 4.10 -14.38 -8.03
CA ALA A 76 3.23 -15.34 -8.68
C ALA A 76 3.74 -15.72 -10.08
N TRP A 77 4.24 -14.73 -10.83
CA TRP A 77 4.86 -14.93 -12.13
C TRP A 77 6.10 -15.81 -12.02
N ASN A 78 7.03 -15.42 -11.13
CA ASN A 78 8.29 -16.13 -10.92
C ASN A 78 8.07 -17.57 -10.44
N ALA A 79 7.11 -17.80 -9.55
CA ALA A 79 6.77 -19.13 -9.05
C ALA A 79 6.17 -20.03 -10.14
N TYR A 80 5.34 -19.46 -11.02
CA TYR A 80 4.81 -20.19 -12.17
C TYR A 80 5.93 -20.56 -13.13
N GLU A 81 6.74 -19.58 -13.55
CA GLU A 81 7.86 -19.80 -14.48
C GLU A 81 8.86 -20.82 -13.95
N HIS A 82 9.21 -20.75 -12.66
CA HIS A 82 10.09 -21.75 -12.04
C HIS A 82 9.47 -23.15 -12.03
N LYS A 83 8.14 -23.27 -11.91
CA LYS A 83 7.47 -24.57 -11.85
C LYS A 83 7.23 -25.18 -13.22
N THR A 84 6.93 -24.37 -14.22
CA THR A 84 6.48 -24.82 -15.55
C THR A 84 7.56 -24.68 -16.62
N GLY A 85 8.55 -23.81 -16.42
CA GLY A 85 9.50 -23.39 -17.45
C GLY A 85 8.91 -22.44 -18.49
N GLU A 86 7.68 -21.98 -18.27
CA GLU A 86 6.93 -21.13 -19.21
C GLU A 86 6.56 -19.81 -18.52
N GLN A 87 6.48 -18.73 -19.29
CA GLN A 87 5.92 -17.47 -18.78
C GLN A 87 4.47 -17.68 -18.36
N LEU A 88 4.06 -17.00 -17.27
CA LEU A 88 2.66 -17.00 -16.86
C LEU A 88 1.82 -16.53 -18.07
N PRO A 89 0.80 -17.28 -18.49
CA PRO A 89 -0.06 -16.87 -19.59
C PRO A 89 -0.60 -15.46 -19.29
N PRO A 90 -0.60 -14.56 -20.28
CA PRO A 90 -1.13 -13.22 -20.07
C PRO A 90 -2.55 -13.34 -19.57
N ASP A 91 -2.84 -12.66 -18.48
CA ASP A 91 -4.21 -12.59 -17.99
C ASP A 91 -5.04 -11.82 -19.02
N ASN A 92 -6.01 -12.51 -19.62
CA ASN A 92 -6.94 -11.93 -20.58
C ASN A 92 -8.08 -11.18 -19.89
N ALA A 93 -8.09 -11.13 -18.55
CA ALA A 93 -8.89 -10.19 -17.80
C ALA A 93 -8.36 -8.77 -18.02
N THR A 94 -9.18 -7.92 -18.63
CA THR A 94 -8.94 -6.47 -18.63
C THR A 94 -9.12 -5.97 -17.20
N TYR A 95 -8.02 -5.85 -16.46
CA TYR A 95 -8.03 -5.15 -15.18
C TYR A 95 -8.23 -3.67 -15.46
N SER A 96 -9.46 -3.18 -15.29
CA SER A 96 -9.70 -1.74 -15.17
C SER A 96 -9.19 -1.33 -13.80
N CYS A 97 -7.94 -0.87 -13.74
CA CYS A 97 -7.50 -0.04 -12.63
C CYS A 97 -8.26 1.28 -12.78
N PRO A 98 -9.20 1.61 -11.88
CA PRO A 98 -9.87 2.90 -11.94
C PRO A 98 -8.81 4.00 -11.78
N ASN A 99 -8.98 5.13 -12.47
CA ASN A 99 -8.16 6.29 -12.14
C ASN A 99 -8.46 6.66 -10.68
N ILE A 100 -7.45 6.64 -9.80
CA ILE A 100 -7.62 7.10 -8.43
C ILE A 100 -7.54 8.62 -8.49
N ASP A 101 -8.69 9.28 -8.53
CA ASP A 101 -8.76 10.63 -7.99
C ASP A 101 -8.77 10.49 -6.47
N SER A 102 -7.75 11.04 -5.81
CA SER A 102 -7.82 11.21 -4.36
C SER A 102 -8.89 12.24 -4.04
N ASP A 103 -9.81 11.90 -3.14
CA ASP A 103 -10.85 12.83 -2.68
C ASP A 103 -10.28 13.98 -1.83
N TRP A 104 -8.97 13.98 -1.51
CA TRP A 104 -8.30 15.06 -0.79
C TRP A 104 -6.81 15.21 -1.15
N ASP A 105 -6.27 16.39 -0.82
CA ASP A 105 -4.85 16.71 -0.95
C ASP A 105 -4.06 16.15 0.26
N PHE A 106 -3.15 15.21 0.02
CA PHE A 106 -2.37 14.55 1.07
C PHE A 106 -1.41 15.50 1.80
N ASP A 107 -1.00 16.60 1.16
CA ASP A 107 -0.15 17.62 1.76
C ASP A 107 -0.93 18.58 2.69
N ASN A 108 -2.26 18.50 2.71
CA ASN A 108 -3.10 19.23 3.65
C ASN A 108 -3.05 18.58 5.04
N ALA A 109 -2.06 18.99 5.84
CA ALA A 109 -1.82 18.49 7.20
C ALA A 109 -3.10 18.41 8.08
N PRO A 110 -3.93 19.46 8.23
CA PRO A 110 -5.18 19.37 8.99
C PRO A 110 -6.15 18.28 8.50
N GLU A 111 -6.27 18.10 7.18
CA GLU A 111 -7.17 17.09 6.61
C GLU A 111 -6.58 15.68 6.76
N THR A 112 -5.27 15.53 6.61
CA THR A 112 -4.55 14.27 6.84
C THR A 112 -4.64 13.85 8.31
N GLU A 113 -4.42 14.76 9.26
CA GLU A 113 -4.63 14.51 10.70
C GLU A 113 -6.07 14.09 11.00
N ARG A 114 -7.06 14.73 10.38
CA ARG A 114 -8.47 14.40 10.58
C ARG A 114 -8.84 13.00 10.06
N ARG A 115 -8.21 12.54 8.97
CA ARG A 115 -8.51 11.27 8.31
C ARG A 115 -7.68 10.10 8.84
N LEU A 116 -6.45 10.36 9.22
CA LEU A 116 -5.46 9.37 9.65
C LEU A 116 -4.84 9.77 11.00
N PRO A 117 -5.64 9.97 12.06
CA PRO A 117 -5.16 10.53 13.33
C PRO A 117 -4.06 9.67 13.98
N HIS A 118 -4.16 8.34 13.92
CA HIS A 118 -3.17 7.47 14.57
C HIS A 118 -1.87 7.39 13.78
N LEU A 119 -1.92 7.38 12.45
CA LEU A 119 -0.72 7.51 11.63
C LEU A 119 -0.11 8.91 11.75
N TRP A 120 -0.93 9.95 11.92
CA TRP A 120 -0.47 11.32 12.15
C TRP A 120 0.33 11.45 13.44
N GLU A 121 -0.06 10.77 14.52
CA GLU A 121 0.75 10.72 15.76
C GLU A 121 2.16 10.13 15.54
N LEU A 122 2.34 9.29 14.51
CA LEU A 122 3.62 8.62 14.22
C LEU A 122 4.46 9.38 13.19
N PHE A 123 3.84 9.98 12.18
CA PHE A 123 4.51 10.52 10.99
C PHE A 123 4.20 11.99 10.70
N GLY A 124 3.20 12.57 11.37
CA GLY A 124 2.82 13.98 11.25
C GLY A 124 3.99 14.90 11.62
N ARG A 125 4.10 16.01 10.90
CA ARG A 125 5.17 17.02 11.09
C ARG A 125 4.62 18.31 11.65
#